data_AF-A0A966Q830-F1
#
_entry.id   AF-A0A966Q830-F1
#
_cell.length_a   1.000
_cell.length_b   1.000
_cell.length_c   1.000
_cell.angle_alpha   90.00
_cell.angle_beta   90.00
_cell.angle_gamma   90.00
#
_symmetry.space_group_name_H-M   'P 1'
#
loop_
_entity.id
_entity.type
_entity.pdbx_description
1 polymer ?
#
loop_
_entity_poly.entity_id
_entity_poly.type
_entity_poly.pdbx_seq_one_letter_code
_entity_poly.pdbx_strand_id
1 'polypeptide(L)'
;EVPLSRVSTESDSVLLGVRPEKLRLDDQGVNSIKGCTVIDRSFIGTSTQYLVRAPWDQELVVFEQNDEGLHDLRVGDSVSVEWDSEHTFALDGAQDINAGADLGDEE
;
A
#
# COMPACT_ATOMS: atom_id res chain seq x y z
N GLU A 1 -5.11 -11.98 2.55
CA GLU A 1 -4.89 -12.81 3.74
C GLU A 1 -4.29 -11.99 4.88
N VAL A 2 -4.70 -12.29 6.11
CA VAL A 2 -4.17 -11.71 7.34
C VAL A 2 -3.90 -12.86 8.32
N PRO A 3 -2.70 -12.98 8.90
CA PRO A 3 -2.46 -13.97 9.95
C PRO A 3 -3.38 -13.73 11.15
N LEU A 4 -4.01 -14.78 11.68
CA LEU A 4 -4.94 -14.66 12.81
C LEU A 4 -4.31 -13.99 14.04
N SER A 5 -3.01 -14.19 14.27
CA SER A 5 -2.26 -13.53 15.35
C SER A 5 -2.13 -12.01 15.20
N ARG A 6 -2.51 -11.46 14.04
CA ARG A 6 -2.51 -10.03 13.71
C ARG A 6 -3.91 -9.44 13.52
N VAL A 7 -4.93 -10.21 13.89
CA VAL A 7 -6.33 -9.76 13.93
C VAL A 7 -6.65 -9.36 15.37
N SER A 8 -7.02 -8.10 15.57
CA SER A 8 -7.30 -7.52 16.90
C SER A 8 -8.80 -7.41 17.20
N THR A 9 -9.64 -8.18 16.51
CA THR A 9 -11.10 -8.17 16.65
C THR A 9 -11.69 -9.55 16.38
N GLU A 10 -12.89 -9.79 16.92
CA GLU A 10 -13.74 -10.95 16.61
C GLU A 10 -14.91 -10.56 15.67
N SER A 11 -14.94 -9.31 15.21
CA SER A 11 -15.98 -8.79 14.31
C SER A 11 -15.82 -9.30 12.87
N ASP A 12 -16.93 -9.42 12.15
CA ASP A 12 -16.96 -9.86 10.75
C ASP A 12 -16.43 -8.79 9.76
N SER A 13 -16.25 -7.56 10.23
CA SER A 13 -15.71 -6.44 9.45
C SER A 13 -14.42 -5.93 10.10
N VAL A 14 -13.43 -5.62 9.26
CA VAL A 14 -12.10 -5.19 9.70
C VAL A 14 -11.60 -4.00 8.90
N LEU A 15 -10.81 -3.15 9.56
CA LEU A 15 -9.91 -2.21 8.89
C LEU A 15 -8.57 -2.91 8.66
N LEU A 16 -8.20 -3.08 7.38
CA LEU A 16 -6.95 -3.75 7.00
C LEU A 16 -5.86 -2.70 6.77
N GLY A 17 -4.75 -2.85 7.48
CA GLY A 17 -3.59 -1.99 7.35
C GLY A 17 -2.36 -2.74 6.87
N VAL A 18 -1.59 -2.08 6.00
CA VAL A 18 -0.25 -2.47 5.57
C VAL A 18 0.60 -1.21 5.56
N ARG A 19 1.85 -1.31 6.03
CA ARG A 19 2.73 -0.15 6.03
C ARG A 19 3.29 0.10 4.61
N PRO A 20 3.38 1.36 4.14
CA PRO A 20 3.82 1.66 2.78
C PRO A 20 5.18 1.04 2.39
N GLU A 21 6.13 0.97 3.33
CA GLU A 21 7.46 0.38 3.09
C GLU A 21 7.44 -1.14 2.86
N LYS A 22 6.28 -1.79 2.98
CA LYS A 22 6.08 -3.22 2.75
C LYS A 22 5.42 -3.53 1.41
N LEU A 23 5.02 -2.49 0.68
CA LEU A 23 4.43 -2.62 -0.65
C LEU A 23 5.52 -2.82 -1.70
N ARG A 24 5.22 -3.61 -2.74
CA ARG A 24 6.08 -3.83 -3.91
C ARG A 24 5.25 -3.75 -5.20
N LEU A 25 5.90 -3.40 -6.30
CA LEU A 25 5.31 -3.40 -7.64
C LEU A 25 5.62 -4.74 -8.31
N ASP A 26 4.74 -5.73 -8.11
CA ASP A 26 4.84 -7.09 -8.65
C ASP A 26 3.43 -7.71 -8.63
N ASP A 27 3.21 -8.84 -9.30
CA ASP A 27 1.90 -9.50 -9.45
C ASP A 27 1.85 -10.97 -8.99
N GLN A 28 2.91 -11.44 -8.33
CA GLN A 28 3.07 -12.85 -7.91
C GLN A 28 2.56 -13.14 -6.50
N GLY A 29 2.33 -12.10 -5.69
CA GLY A 29 1.96 -12.18 -4.29
C GLY A 29 0.50 -12.56 -4.03
N VAL A 30 0.29 -13.27 -2.92
CA VAL A 30 -1.04 -13.68 -2.45
C VAL A 30 -1.91 -12.46 -2.12
N ASN A 31 -1.33 -11.47 -1.43
CA ASN A 31 -1.97 -10.20 -1.20
C ASN A 31 -1.56 -9.24 -2.31
N SER A 32 -2.51 -8.89 -3.17
CA SER A 32 -2.26 -7.96 -4.25
C SER A 32 -3.49 -7.12 -4.59
N ILE A 33 -3.23 -5.91 -5.06
CA ILE A 33 -4.19 -5.00 -5.67
C ILE A 33 -3.79 -4.88 -7.13
N LYS A 34 -4.68 -5.32 -8.02
CA LYS A 34 -4.44 -5.35 -9.46
C LYS A 34 -5.09 -4.15 -10.15
N GLY A 35 -4.61 -3.82 -11.35
CA GLY A 35 -5.18 -2.77 -12.18
C GLY A 35 -4.91 -1.37 -11.63
N CYS A 36 -3.83 -1.21 -10.88
CA CYS A 36 -3.39 0.09 -10.40
C CYS A 36 -2.66 0.84 -11.54
N THR A 37 -2.59 2.16 -11.45
CA THR A 37 -1.90 3.00 -12.44
C THR A 37 -0.87 3.89 -11.77
N VAL A 38 0.35 3.93 -12.29
CA VAL A 38 1.38 4.88 -11.82
C VAL A 38 0.95 6.29 -12.21
N ILE A 39 0.83 7.18 -11.23
CA ILE A 39 0.40 8.57 -11.44
C ILE A 39 1.50 9.59 -11.13
N ASP A 40 2.50 9.22 -10.32
CA ASP A 40 3.73 10.01 -10.15
C ASP A 40 4.93 9.09 -9.93
N ARG A 41 6.12 9.60 -10.28
CA ARG A 41 7.41 8.94 -10.09
C ARG A 41 8.45 9.96 -9.68
N SER A 42 8.96 9.80 -8.47
CA SER A 42 9.89 10.74 -7.84
C SER A 42 11.15 10.03 -7.35
N PHE A 43 12.32 10.45 -7.83
CA PHE A 43 13.60 9.96 -7.35
C PHE A 43 13.98 10.64 -6.02
N ILE A 44 14.24 9.86 -4.98
CA ILE A 44 14.53 10.37 -3.62
C ILE A 44 15.88 9.88 -3.08
N GLY A 45 16.89 9.84 -3.94
CA GLY A 45 18.26 9.46 -3.58
C GLY A 45 18.51 7.96 -3.80
N THR A 46 18.35 7.14 -2.76
CA THR A 46 18.62 5.68 -2.86
C THR A 46 17.43 4.86 -3.35
N SER A 47 16.25 5.47 -3.43
CA SER A 47 15.03 4.85 -3.94
C SER A 47 14.29 5.76 -4.91
N THR A 48 13.39 5.16 -5.66
CA THR A 48 12.33 5.82 -6.41
C THR A 48 11.02 5.59 -5.65
N GLN A 49 10.29 6.68 -5.44
CA GLN A 49 8.94 6.66 -4.90
C GLN A 49 7.96 6.69 -6.08
N TYR A 50 7.05 5.71 -6.11
CA TYR A 50 5.93 5.67 -7.01
C TYR A 50 4.66 6.01 -6.27
N LEU A 51 3.88 6.94 -6.81
CA LEU A 51 2.49 7.14 -6.41
C LEU A 51 1.62 6.36 -7.39
N VAL A 52 0.78 5.48 -6.85
CA VAL A 52 -0.02 4.57 -7.66
C VAL A 52 -1.48 4.72 -7.27
N ARG A 53 -2.36 4.92 -8.26
CA ARG A 53 -3.80 4.95 -8.07
C ARG A 53 -4.39 3.55 -8.17
N ALA A 54 -5.08 3.12 -7.13
CA ALA A 54 -5.84 1.88 -7.12
C ALA A 54 -7.14 2.00 -7.95
N PRO A 55 -7.79 0.88 -8.34
CA PRO A 55 -9.03 0.90 -9.12
C PRO A 55 -10.22 1.61 -8.44
N TRP A 56 -10.12 1.89 -7.14
CA TRP A 56 -11.13 2.60 -6.35
C TRP A 56 -10.71 4.04 -6.01
N ASP A 57 -9.83 4.63 -6.81
CA ASP A 57 -9.38 6.03 -6.75
C ASP A 57 -8.62 6.44 -5.48
N GLN A 58 -8.14 5.49 -4.68
CA GLN A 58 -7.19 5.76 -3.60
C GLN A 58 -5.75 5.70 -4.09
N GLU A 59 -4.89 6.51 -3.47
CA GLU A 59 -3.49 6.61 -3.84
C GLU A 59 -2.61 5.87 -2.82
N LEU A 60 -1.66 5.10 -3.34
CA LEU A 60 -0.71 4.29 -2.57
C LEU A 60 0.71 4.75 -2.90
N VAL A 61 1.53 4.88 -1.86
CA VAL A 61 2.95 5.17 -2.02
C VAL A 61 3.73 3.87 -1.94
N VAL A 62 4.51 3.58 -2.99
CA VAL A 62 5.37 2.40 -3.06
C VAL A 62 6.82 2.85 -3.27
N PHE A 63 7.75 2.26 -2.52
CA PHE A 63 9.17 2.58 -2.60
C PHE A 63 9.95 1.44 -3.24
N GLU A 64 10.81 1.76 -4.19
CA GLU A 64 11.66 0.78 -4.87
C GLU A 64 13.11 1.25 -4.84
N GLN A 65 14.06 0.37 -4.51
CA GLN A 65 15.48 0.75 -4.45
C GLN A 65 16.04 0.96 -5.86
N ASN A 66 16.96 1.92 -5.99
CA ASN A 66 17.63 2.19 -7.26
C ASN A 66 18.79 1.21 -7.47
N ASP A 67 18.47 -0.05 -7.77
CA ASP A 67 19.44 -1.09 -8.10
C ASP A 67 19.22 -1.62 -9.54
N GLU A 68 20.01 -2.62 -9.96
CA GLU A 68 19.96 -3.17 -11.33
C GLU A 68 18.61 -3.87 -11.65
N GLY A 69 17.76 -4.12 -10.66
CA GLY A 69 16.45 -4.75 -10.82
C GLY A 69 15.26 -3.78 -10.86
N LEU A 70 15.50 -2.47 -10.71
CA LEU A 70 14.46 -1.45 -10.69
C LEU A 70 13.61 -1.49 -11.98
N HIS A 71 12.30 -1.60 -11.84
CA HIS A 71 11.41 -1.51 -12.99
C HIS A 71 11.49 -0.13 -13.68
N ASP A 72 11.58 -0.09 -15.01
CA ASP A 72 11.49 1.17 -15.80
C ASP A 72 10.02 1.60 -15.99
N LEU A 73 9.32 1.79 -14.86
CA LEU A 73 7.93 2.21 -14.84
C LEU A 73 7.80 3.71 -15.07
N ARG A 74 6.75 4.10 -15.80
CA ARG A 74 6.41 5.47 -16.15
C ARG A 74 5.00 5.80 -15.70
N VAL A 75 4.74 7.10 -15.58
CA VAL A 75 3.38 7.60 -15.37
C VAL A 75 2.47 7.10 -16.51
N GLY A 76 1.35 6.50 -16.14
CA GLY A 76 0.39 5.86 -17.04
C GLY A 76 0.53 4.34 -17.13
N ASP A 77 1.62 3.75 -16.61
CA ASP A 77 1.79 2.29 -16.65
C ASP A 77 0.81 1.59 -15.69
N SER A 78 0.29 0.45 -16.15
CA SER A 78 -0.55 -0.43 -15.34
C SER A 78 0.33 -1.36 -14.51
N VAL A 79 0.07 -1.42 -13.22
CA VAL A 79 0.86 -2.21 -12.26
C VAL A 79 -0.04 -2.98 -11.29
N SER A 80 0.56 -3.95 -10.62
CA SER A 80 -0.01 -4.57 -9.42
C SER A 80 0.81 -4.13 -8.22
N VAL A 81 0.13 -3.94 -7.08
CA VAL A 81 0.78 -3.66 -5.80
C VAL A 81 0.59 -4.87 -4.91
N GLU A 82 1.66 -5.42 -4.38
CA GLU A 82 1.62 -6.61 -3.52
C GLU A 82 2.35 -6.41 -2.19
N TRP A 83 2.09 -7.31 -1.25
CA TRP A 83 2.79 -7.41 0.03
C TRP A 83 2.70 -8.82 0.60
N ASP A 84 3.55 -9.13 1.57
CA ASP A 84 3.48 -10.40 2.28
C ASP A 84 2.41 -10.36 3.38
N SER A 85 1.68 -11.46 3.56
CA SER A 85 0.60 -11.56 4.56
C SER A 85 1.06 -11.18 5.97
N GLU A 86 2.30 -11.49 6.32
CA GLU A 86 2.91 -11.13 7.63
C GLU A 86 3.00 -9.62 7.90
N HIS A 87 2.91 -8.79 6.87
CA HIS A 87 2.94 -7.33 6.98
C HIS A 87 1.56 -6.69 7.07
N THR A 88 0.51 -7.52 7.12
CA THR A 88 -0.87 -7.07 7.31
C THR A 88 -1.25 -7.06 8.78
N PHE A 89 -2.09 -6.13 9.19
CA PHE A 89 -2.81 -6.16 10.47
C PHE A 89 -4.28 -5.82 10.26
N ALA A 90 -5.14 -6.33 11.12
CA ALA A 90 -6.57 -6.09 11.06
C ALA A 90 -7.06 -5.51 12.40
N LEU A 91 -7.72 -4.37 12.31
CA LEU A 91 -8.40 -3.69 13.41
C LEU A 91 -9.92 -3.86 13.27
N ASP A 92 -10.67 -3.50 14.30
CA ASP A 92 -12.13 -3.61 14.27
C ASP A 92 -12.73 -2.64 13.24
N GLY A 93 -13.60 -3.14 12.36
CA GLY A 93 -14.25 -2.36 11.31
C GLY A 93 -15.18 -1.25 11.81
N ALA A 94 -15.63 -1.33 13.07
CA ALA A 94 -16.44 -0.29 13.71
C ALA A 94 -15.59 0.84 14.34
N GLN A 95 -14.26 0.72 14.34
CA GLN A 95 -13.39 1.81 14.79
C GLN A 95 -13.34 2.95 13.78
N ASP A 96 -13.05 4.15 14.27
CA ASP A 96 -12.83 5.31 13.42
C ASP A 96 -11.52 5.14 12.64
N ILE A 97 -11.61 5.17 11.30
CA ILE A 97 -10.45 5.06 10.40
C ILE A 97 -9.45 6.21 10.59
N ASN A 98 -9.90 7.33 11.14
CA ASN A 98 -9.06 8.51 11.40
C ASN A 98 -8.54 8.55 12.85
N ALA A 99 -8.79 7.52 13.67
CA ALA A 99 -8.35 7.50 15.05
C ALA A 99 -6.82 7.67 15.16
N GLY A 100 -6.37 8.74 15.83
CA GLY A 100 -4.96 9.05 16.00
C GLY A 100 -4.28 9.70 14.79
N ALA A 101 -5.02 10.00 13.72
CA ALA A 101 -4.55 10.91 12.68
C ALA A 101 -4.59 12.34 13.24
N ASP A 102 -3.44 12.98 13.34
CA ASP A 102 -3.35 14.42 13.60
C ASP A 102 -3.71 15.12 12.28
N LEU A 103 -5.01 15.20 12.00
CA LEU A 103 -5.57 16.00 10.90
C LEU A 103 -5.47 17.47 11.33
N GLY A 104 -4.23 17.95 11.52
CA GLY A 104 -3.95 19.32 11.87
C GLY A 104 -4.68 20.24 10.89
N ASP A 105 -5.47 21.14 11.46
CA ASP A 105 -6.32 22.07 10.73
C ASP A 105 -5.58 22.67 9.53
N GLU A 106 -6.13 22.50 8.32
CA GLU A 106 -5.70 23.27 7.15
C GLU A 106 -5.97 24.76 7.45
N GLU A 107 -4.92 25.52 7.78
CA GLU A 107 -4.94 26.99 7.77
C GLU A 107 -4.26 27.53 6.49
#